data_AF-A0A0G0WDM7-F1
#
_entry.id   AF-A0A0G0WDM7-F1
#
_cell.length_a   1.000
_cell.length_b   1.000
_cell.length_c   1.000
_cell.angle_alpha   90.00
_cell.angle_beta   90.00
_cell.angle_gamma   90.00
#
_symmetry.space_group_name_H-M   'P 1'
#
loop_
_entity.id
_entity.type
_entity.pdbx_description
1 polymer ?
#
loop_
_entity_poly.entity_id
_entity_poly.type
_entity_poly.pdbx_seq_one_letter_code
_entity_poly.pdbx_strand_id
1 'polypeptide(L)'
;MPCNNSKVKSQKSKFRKKLFLFFIVFSTYYILHTAYYVPPVLAQNLSTDVSNVYEINDKEAKDGDILITTTGKGIIRASLPYDYHLFGVLQNQPLLAYRRVDNKGQPVARFGNAQVNVTTLGGAIKAGDYITSSEIPGKGQKAIFSGYIIGVALAPFTETEGQKITQNGKEVASGKVPVALRIEYAELSRSKSNARLLDSFNVALFQNMQDPNKFIQVLRYIAAATTALMGFGLGFLTFSRSVPKGIEAIGRNPLAEKAILFSIALNIIFTVLTASLGIVAAAFILRL
;
A
#
# COMPACT_ATOMS: atom_id res chain seq x y z
N MET A 1 -68.04 74.18 -12.73
CA MET A 1 -66.60 74.00 -12.45
C MET A 1 -66.40 72.76 -11.60
N PRO A 2 -65.88 71.65 -12.15
CA PRO A 2 -65.02 70.77 -11.37
C PRO A 2 -63.80 70.40 -12.20
N CYS A 3 -62.62 70.87 -11.78
CA CYS A 3 -61.36 70.49 -12.40
C CYS A 3 -60.46 69.88 -11.33
N ASN A 4 -59.67 68.88 -11.74
CA ASN A 4 -58.41 68.48 -11.09
C ASN A 4 -58.41 67.27 -10.11
N ASN A 5 -59.10 66.17 -10.41
CA ASN A 5 -58.93 64.90 -9.66
C ASN A 5 -58.16 63.80 -10.44
N SER A 6 -57.86 63.99 -11.72
CA SER A 6 -57.17 62.99 -12.57
C SER A 6 -55.64 63.06 -12.49
N LYS A 7 -55.05 64.25 -12.34
CA LYS A 7 -53.59 64.43 -12.26
C LYS A 7 -52.98 63.85 -10.98
N VAL A 8 -53.68 63.96 -9.85
CA VAL A 8 -53.21 63.46 -8.54
C VAL A 8 -53.15 61.91 -8.50
N LYS A 9 -54.11 61.23 -9.14
CA LYS A 9 -54.15 59.76 -9.21
C LYS A 9 -53.02 59.19 -10.09
N SER A 10 -52.70 59.86 -11.20
CA SER A 10 -51.60 59.50 -12.10
C SER A 10 -50.23 59.67 -11.45
N GLN A 11 -50.03 60.75 -10.68
CA GLN A 11 -48.78 61.02 -9.98
C GLN A 11 -48.53 60.03 -8.82
N LYS A 12 -49.56 59.68 -8.04
CA LYS A 12 -49.47 58.62 -7.00
C LYS A 12 -49.17 57.24 -7.59
N SER A 13 -49.70 56.91 -8.76
CA SER A 13 -49.41 55.64 -9.46
C SER A 13 -47.96 55.57 -9.94
N LYS A 14 -47.44 56.64 -10.55
CA LYS A 14 -46.01 56.72 -10.95
C LYS A 14 -45.06 56.65 -9.75
N PHE A 15 -45.40 57.25 -8.62
CA PHE A 15 -44.59 57.18 -7.40
C PHE A 15 -44.55 55.77 -6.81
N ARG A 16 -45.70 55.09 -6.72
CA ARG A 16 -45.78 53.68 -6.28
C ARG A 16 -44.98 52.73 -7.16
N LYS A 17 -45.00 52.92 -8.48
CA LYS A 17 -44.19 52.11 -9.41
C LYS A 17 -42.69 52.35 -9.24
N LYS A 18 -42.25 53.59 -9.03
CA LYS A 18 -40.83 53.89 -8.75
C LYS A 18 -40.37 53.31 -7.41
N LEU A 19 -41.21 53.37 -6.38
CA LEU A 19 -40.91 52.79 -5.08
C LEU A 19 -40.79 51.26 -5.17
N PHE A 20 -41.70 50.60 -5.91
CA PHE A 20 -41.65 49.16 -6.13
C PHE A 20 -40.40 48.73 -6.93
N LEU A 21 -40.02 49.49 -7.97
CA LEU A 21 -38.78 49.24 -8.72
C LEU A 21 -37.53 49.39 -7.84
N PHE A 22 -37.52 50.38 -6.94
CA PHE A 22 -36.42 50.58 -5.99
C PHE A 22 -36.26 49.40 -5.04
N PHE A 23 -37.37 48.86 -4.50
CA PHE A 23 -37.33 47.67 -3.65
C PHE A 23 -36.82 46.42 -4.40
N ILE A 24 -37.19 46.25 -5.67
CA ILE A 24 -36.70 45.13 -6.50
C ILE A 24 -35.19 45.26 -6.71
N VAL A 25 -34.71 46.44 -7.10
CA VAL A 25 -33.27 46.65 -7.36
C VAL A 25 -32.44 46.53 -6.08
N PHE A 26 -32.97 47.01 -4.95
CA PHE A 26 -32.31 46.86 -3.66
C PHE A 26 -32.28 45.40 -3.20
N SER A 27 -33.38 44.66 -3.39
CA SER A 27 -33.45 43.24 -3.07
C SER A 27 -32.52 42.40 -3.96
N THR A 28 -32.43 42.70 -5.26
CA THR A 28 -31.53 41.96 -6.16
C THR A 28 -30.07 42.29 -5.85
N TYR A 29 -29.75 43.55 -5.55
CA TYR A 29 -28.41 43.94 -5.10
C TYR A 29 -28.02 43.25 -3.80
N TYR A 30 -28.94 43.18 -2.82
CA TYR A 30 -28.69 42.50 -1.55
C TYR A 30 -28.45 40.99 -1.74
N ILE A 31 -29.25 40.33 -2.57
CA ILE A 31 -29.08 38.90 -2.89
C ILE A 31 -27.74 38.67 -3.59
N LEU A 32 -27.38 39.48 -4.59
CA LEU A 32 -26.09 39.40 -5.29
C LEU A 32 -24.90 39.65 -4.35
N HIS A 33 -25.03 40.59 -3.42
CA HIS A 33 -24.02 40.85 -2.40
C HIS A 33 -23.87 39.64 -1.49
N THR A 34 -24.95 39.08 -0.94
CA THR A 34 -24.86 37.89 -0.08
C THR A 34 -24.32 36.65 -0.80
N ALA A 35 -24.59 36.48 -2.10
CA ALA A 35 -24.06 35.39 -2.90
C ALA A 35 -22.54 35.51 -3.17
N TYR A 36 -21.99 36.73 -3.14
CA TYR A 36 -20.56 36.97 -3.30
C TYR A 36 -19.77 36.74 -2.01
N TYR A 37 -20.42 36.91 -0.85
CA TYR A 37 -19.86 36.59 0.46
C TYR A 37 -20.10 35.12 0.79
N VAL A 38 -19.42 34.24 0.07
CA VAL A 38 -19.24 32.85 0.54
C VAL A 38 -18.22 32.92 1.69
N PRO A 39 -18.61 32.68 2.96
CA PRO A 39 -17.63 32.58 4.01
C PRO A 39 -16.66 31.44 3.67
N PRO A 40 -15.36 31.59 3.90
CA PRO A 40 -14.44 30.46 3.75
C PRO A 40 -14.93 29.34 4.67
N VAL A 41 -15.38 28.24 4.07
CA VAL A 41 -15.69 27.02 4.81
C VAL A 41 -14.37 26.46 5.30
N LEU A 42 -14.00 26.82 6.53
CA LEU A 42 -12.93 26.16 7.26
C LEU A 42 -13.42 24.74 7.58
N ALA A 43 -13.30 23.83 6.63
CA ALA A 43 -13.29 22.41 6.94
C ALA A 43 -12.11 22.19 7.88
N GLN A 44 -12.38 22.15 9.18
CA GLN A 44 -11.39 21.78 10.18
C GLN A 44 -10.97 20.36 9.81
N ASN A 45 -9.74 20.22 9.32
CA ASN A 45 -9.05 18.93 9.17
C ASN A 45 -8.79 18.38 10.58
N LEU A 46 -9.85 18.09 11.33
CA LEU A 46 -9.78 17.63 12.69
C LEU A 46 -9.45 16.15 12.64
N SER A 47 -8.23 15.79 13.02
CA SER A 47 -7.95 14.41 13.36
C SER A 47 -8.81 14.04 14.56
N THR A 48 -9.46 12.89 14.51
CA THR A 48 -10.24 12.34 15.63
C THR A 48 -9.53 11.12 16.18
N ASP A 49 -8.20 11.21 16.25
CA ASP A 49 -7.34 10.16 16.74
C ASP A 49 -7.12 10.26 18.24
N VAL A 50 -6.71 9.13 18.80
CA VAL A 50 -6.22 9.06 20.17
C VAL A 50 -4.80 8.56 20.12
N SER A 51 -3.92 9.34 20.73
CA SER A 51 -2.48 9.16 20.67
C SER A 51 -1.90 8.83 22.03
N ASN A 52 -0.94 7.91 22.06
CA ASN A 52 -0.08 7.69 23.22
C ASN A 52 1.29 8.31 22.94
N VAL A 53 1.94 8.85 23.97
CA VAL A 53 3.25 9.48 23.80
C VAL A 53 4.37 8.44 23.87
N TYR A 54 5.20 8.40 22.82
CA TYR A 54 6.36 7.52 22.72
C TYR A 54 7.64 8.31 22.44
N GLU A 55 8.77 7.71 22.80
CA GLU A 55 10.08 8.22 22.38
C GLU A 55 10.36 7.74 20.95
N ILE A 56 10.61 8.70 20.07
CA ILE A 56 10.91 8.46 18.66
C ILE A 56 12.42 8.67 18.49
N ASN A 57 13.11 7.63 18.04
CA ASN A 57 14.58 7.62 17.91
C ASN A 57 15.04 8.29 16.61
N ASP A 58 14.10 8.61 15.72
CA ASP A 58 14.32 9.34 14.47
C ASP A 58 14.01 10.84 14.65
N LYS A 59 15.04 11.68 14.60
CA LYS A 59 14.92 13.14 14.75
C LYS A 59 14.34 13.83 13.51
N GLU A 60 14.30 13.13 12.37
CA GLU A 60 13.74 13.66 11.12
C GLU A 60 12.27 13.30 10.94
N ALA A 61 11.66 12.60 11.92
CA ALA A 61 10.24 12.31 11.94
C ALA A 61 9.40 13.60 11.96
N LYS A 62 8.42 13.67 11.07
CA LYS A 62 7.52 14.81 10.92
C LYS A 62 6.07 14.40 11.16
N ASP A 63 5.25 15.39 11.50
CA ASP A 63 3.82 15.21 11.65
C ASP A 63 3.18 14.54 10.43
N GLY A 64 2.42 13.48 10.69
CA GLY A 64 1.80 12.61 9.69
C GLY A 64 2.67 11.46 9.18
N ASP A 65 3.91 11.33 9.64
CA ASP A 65 4.77 10.22 9.22
C ASP A 65 4.30 8.89 9.81
N ILE A 66 4.32 7.85 8.98
CA ILE A 66 4.12 6.46 9.35
C ILE A 66 5.37 5.95 10.06
N LEU A 67 5.18 5.34 11.22
CA LEU A 67 6.24 4.83 12.08
C LEU A 67 6.20 3.30 12.14
N ILE A 68 7.39 2.72 12.30
CA ILE A 68 7.60 1.30 12.59
C ILE A 68 8.28 1.13 13.95
N THR A 69 8.18 -0.07 14.51
CA THR A 69 8.92 -0.44 15.72
C THR A 69 9.81 -1.66 15.45
N THR A 70 11.10 -1.53 15.71
CA THR A 70 12.07 -2.60 15.47
C THR A 70 12.95 -2.83 16.70
N THR A 71 13.19 -4.10 17.03
CA THR A 71 14.10 -4.50 18.12
C THR A 71 15.47 -3.85 17.93
N GLY A 72 15.94 -3.11 18.93
CA GLY A 72 17.25 -2.46 18.94
C GLY A 72 17.31 -1.05 18.34
N LYS A 73 16.37 -0.67 17.45
CA LYS A 73 16.32 0.69 16.86
C LYS A 73 15.24 1.58 17.48
N GLY A 74 14.25 1.00 18.16
CA GLY A 74 13.13 1.73 18.75
C GLY A 74 12.07 2.10 17.72
N ILE A 75 11.41 3.24 17.89
CA ILE A 75 10.39 3.75 16.97
C ILE A 75 11.06 4.73 15.99
N ILE A 76 10.94 4.42 14.69
CA ILE A 76 11.54 5.19 13.59
C ILE A 76 10.55 5.31 12.43
N ARG A 77 10.81 6.18 11.45
CA ARG A 77 9.98 6.28 10.24
C ARG A 77 10.03 4.99 9.43
N ALA A 78 8.89 4.60 8.86
CA ALA A 78 8.80 3.51 7.89
C ALA A 78 9.53 3.91 6.59
N SER A 79 10.44 3.08 6.10
CA SER A 79 11.16 3.31 4.83
C SER A 79 11.05 2.13 3.86
N LEU A 80 10.35 1.07 4.26
CA LEU A 80 10.08 -0.11 3.46
C LEU A 80 8.62 -0.12 3.01
N PRO A 81 8.35 -0.50 1.74
CA PRO A 81 6.97 -0.70 1.30
C PRO A 81 6.39 -1.95 1.98
N TYR A 82 5.11 -1.87 2.40
CA TYR A 82 4.38 -2.95 3.09
C TYR A 82 5.08 -3.50 4.34
N ASP A 83 5.77 -2.65 5.10
CA ASP A 83 6.48 -3.08 6.30
C ASP A 83 5.51 -3.75 7.27
N TYR A 84 5.87 -4.91 7.83
CA TYR A 84 5.03 -5.62 8.81
C TYR A 84 5.24 -5.11 10.25
N HIS A 85 6.23 -4.24 10.47
CA HIS A 85 6.50 -3.61 11.76
C HIS A 85 5.74 -2.29 11.98
N LEU A 86 4.69 -2.03 11.19
CA LEU A 86 3.86 -0.82 11.34
C LEU A 86 3.41 -0.63 12.78
N PHE A 87 3.68 0.56 13.31
CA PHE A 87 3.43 0.88 14.70
C PHE A 87 2.28 1.88 14.86
N GLY A 88 2.29 2.94 14.06
CA GLY A 88 1.33 4.04 14.13
C GLY A 88 1.75 5.23 13.27
N VAL A 89 1.09 6.37 13.48
CA VAL A 89 1.36 7.62 12.76
C VAL A 89 1.67 8.72 13.77
N LEU A 90 2.74 9.47 13.53
CA LEU A 90 3.09 10.64 14.34
C LEU A 90 2.01 11.72 14.16
N GLN A 91 1.43 12.23 15.25
CA GLN A 91 0.48 13.35 15.23
C GLN A 91 0.95 14.43 16.21
N ASN A 92 1.18 15.64 15.73
CA ASN A 92 1.55 16.79 16.55
C ASN A 92 0.35 17.43 17.26
N GLN A 93 -0.85 17.30 16.67
CA GLN A 93 -2.09 17.89 17.18
C GLN A 93 -3.21 16.83 17.25
N PRO A 94 -3.06 15.78 18.08
CA PRO A 94 -4.10 14.78 18.25
C PRO A 94 -5.30 15.36 19.01
N LEU A 95 -6.48 14.76 18.81
CA LEU A 95 -7.68 15.13 19.58
C LEU A 95 -7.51 14.80 21.07
N LEU A 96 -6.96 13.62 21.37
CA LEU A 96 -6.67 13.18 22.74
C LEU A 96 -5.26 12.59 22.78
N ALA A 97 -4.43 13.04 23.73
CA ALA A 97 -3.11 12.48 23.96
C ALA A 97 -2.93 12.02 25.40
N TYR A 98 -2.64 10.73 25.59
CA TYR A 98 -2.18 10.23 26.88
C TYR A 98 -0.68 10.50 27.03
N ARG A 99 -0.37 11.50 27.85
CA ARG A 99 1.01 11.94 28.08
C ARG A 99 1.64 11.18 29.24
N ARG A 100 2.93 10.88 29.10
CA ARG A 100 3.76 10.34 30.18
C ARG A 100 4.00 11.39 31.26
N VAL A 101 4.25 10.93 32.49
CA VAL A 101 4.52 11.78 33.66
C VAL A 101 5.74 12.69 33.45
N ASP A 102 6.75 12.21 32.72
CA ASP A 102 7.97 12.95 32.41
C ASP A 102 7.80 14.01 31.29
N ASN A 103 6.61 14.12 30.69
CA ASN A 103 6.30 15.02 29.57
C ASN A 103 7.26 14.88 28.35
N LYS A 104 7.94 13.75 28.21
CA LYS A 104 8.88 13.49 27.10
C LYS A 104 8.25 12.59 26.04
N GLY A 105 8.67 12.81 24.79
CA GLY A 105 8.24 12.04 23.62
C GLY A 105 7.28 12.80 22.72
N GLN A 106 6.74 12.10 21.71
CA GLN A 106 5.83 12.65 20.72
C GLN A 106 4.56 11.78 20.63
N PRO A 107 3.39 12.35 20.30
CA PRO A 107 2.14 11.60 20.24
C PRO A 107 2.10 10.72 18.98
N VAL A 108 1.78 9.43 19.17
CA VAL A 108 1.60 8.48 18.07
C VAL A 108 0.18 7.94 18.10
N ALA A 109 -0.54 8.18 17.01
CA ALA A 109 -1.87 7.68 16.77
C ALA A 109 -1.79 6.25 16.24
N ARG A 110 -2.56 5.35 16.86
CA ARG A 110 -2.66 3.93 16.42
C ARG A 110 -4.08 3.55 16.02
N PHE A 111 -5.06 4.41 16.33
CA PHE A 111 -6.47 4.21 16.09
C PHE A 111 -7.19 5.56 15.93
N GLY A 112 -8.34 5.54 15.27
CA GLY A 112 -9.10 6.76 14.93
C GLY A 112 -8.70 7.35 13.58
N ASN A 113 -9.03 8.61 13.34
CA ASN A 113 -8.74 9.28 12.07
C ASN A 113 -7.54 10.20 12.23
N ALA A 114 -6.47 9.93 11.51
CA ALA A 114 -5.21 10.69 11.58
C ALA A 114 -4.84 11.27 10.22
N GLN A 115 -4.12 12.39 10.23
CA GLN A 115 -3.57 12.97 9.01
C GLN A 115 -2.27 12.24 8.66
N VAL A 116 -2.23 11.54 7.54
CA VAL A 116 -1.09 10.72 7.12
C VAL A 116 -0.41 11.34 5.92
N ASN A 117 0.93 11.44 5.98
CA ASN A 117 1.75 11.83 4.85
C ASN A 117 1.73 10.69 3.82
N VAL A 118 1.25 10.96 2.61
CA VAL A 118 1.14 9.98 1.53
C VAL A 118 1.84 10.47 0.27
N THR A 119 2.07 9.53 -0.65
CA THR A 119 2.54 9.80 -2.01
C THR A 119 1.75 9.06 -3.06
N THR A 120 1.85 9.52 -4.30
CA THR A 120 1.27 8.87 -5.49
C THR A 120 2.17 7.80 -6.10
N LEU A 121 3.15 7.23 -5.36
CA LEU A 121 3.98 6.13 -5.84
C LEU A 121 3.15 4.92 -6.29
N GLY A 122 2.16 4.55 -5.48
CA GLY A 122 1.16 3.53 -5.80
C GLY A 122 0.07 3.98 -6.77
N GLY A 123 0.19 5.19 -7.34
CA GLY A 123 -0.81 5.90 -8.13
C GLY A 123 -1.73 6.78 -7.28
N ALA A 124 -2.65 7.49 -7.93
CA ALA A 124 -3.64 8.35 -7.26
C ALA A 124 -4.48 7.57 -6.22
N ILE A 125 -4.75 8.22 -5.09
CA ILE A 125 -5.50 7.67 -3.95
C ILE A 125 -6.95 8.13 -4.06
N LYS A 126 -7.89 7.22 -3.82
CA LYS A 126 -9.31 7.50 -3.68
C LYS A 126 -9.77 7.24 -2.25
N ALA A 127 -10.86 7.88 -1.84
CA ALA A 127 -11.52 7.52 -0.59
C ALA A 127 -11.93 6.03 -0.64
N GLY A 128 -11.63 5.29 0.43
CA GLY A 128 -11.81 3.84 0.53
C GLY A 128 -10.58 3.03 0.12
N ASP A 129 -9.55 3.62 -0.49
CA ASP A 129 -8.32 2.88 -0.82
C ASP A 129 -7.53 2.56 0.45
N TYR A 130 -6.93 1.37 0.48
CA TYR A 130 -5.99 0.98 1.53
C TYR A 130 -4.67 1.74 1.38
N ILE A 131 -4.13 2.21 2.50
CA ILE A 131 -2.85 2.91 2.58
C ILE A 131 -1.83 2.01 3.30
N THR A 132 -0.64 1.88 2.73
CA THR A 132 0.49 1.12 3.27
C THR A 132 1.73 2.01 3.34
N SER A 133 2.83 1.55 3.96
CA SER A 133 4.11 2.27 3.93
C SER A 133 4.73 2.28 2.53
N SER A 134 5.57 3.28 2.24
CA SER A 134 6.29 3.41 0.98
C SER A 134 7.80 3.31 1.16
N GLU A 135 8.52 3.34 0.05
CA GLU A 135 9.99 3.47 0.03
C GLU A 135 10.47 4.87 0.45
N ILE A 136 9.59 5.88 0.51
CA ILE A 136 9.96 7.21 1.01
C ILE A 136 9.79 7.23 2.54
N PRO A 137 10.84 7.58 3.30
CA PRO A 137 10.78 7.60 4.76
C PRO A 137 9.58 8.38 5.32
N GLY A 138 8.78 7.70 6.13
CA GLY A 138 7.62 8.23 6.84
C GLY A 138 6.38 8.37 5.97
N LYS A 139 6.44 8.17 4.64
CA LYS A 139 5.30 8.39 3.77
C LYS A 139 4.59 7.10 3.43
N GLY A 140 3.27 7.16 3.39
CA GLY A 140 2.43 6.09 2.88
C GLY A 140 2.22 6.17 1.37
N GLN A 141 1.63 5.12 0.82
CA GLN A 141 1.16 5.05 -0.56
C GLN A 141 -0.09 4.18 -0.64
N LYS A 142 -0.81 4.27 -1.76
CA LYS A 142 -1.88 3.31 -2.04
C LYS A 142 -1.34 1.88 -2.08
N ALA A 143 -2.03 0.97 -1.40
CA ALA A 143 -1.75 -0.45 -1.47
C ALA A 143 -2.25 -1.02 -2.81
N ILE A 144 -1.32 -1.61 -3.55
CA ILE A 144 -1.52 -2.27 -4.85
C ILE A 144 -1.49 -3.81 -4.73
N PHE A 145 -0.99 -4.34 -3.62
CA PHE A 145 -0.90 -5.78 -3.30
C PHE A 145 -1.39 -6.05 -1.88
N SER A 146 -1.81 -7.29 -1.61
CA SER A 146 -2.14 -7.72 -0.25
C SER A 146 -0.91 -7.59 0.66
N GLY A 147 -1.11 -7.08 1.87
CA GLY A 147 -0.01 -6.77 2.77
C GLY A 147 -0.47 -6.00 4.01
N TYR A 148 0.48 -5.65 4.86
CA TYR A 148 0.19 -4.80 6.01
C TYR A 148 -0.13 -3.37 5.57
N ILE A 149 -1.17 -2.81 6.18
CA ILE A 149 -1.68 -1.47 5.89
C ILE A 149 -1.71 -0.65 7.18
N ILE A 150 -1.64 0.68 7.05
CA ILE A 150 -1.82 1.61 8.17
C ILE A 150 -3.31 1.92 8.38
N GLY A 151 -4.12 1.83 7.32
CA GLY A 151 -5.55 2.12 7.37
C GLY A 151 -6.18 2.36 6.00
N VAL A 152 -7.34 3.02 6.01
CA VAL A 152 -8.17 3.33 4.82
C VAL A 152 -8.23 4.84 4.61
N ALA A 153 -7.98 5.30 3.38
CA ALA A 153 -8.08 6.71 3.02
C ALA A 153 -9.52 7.23 3.12
N LEU A 154 -9.71 8.38 3.75
CA LEU A 154 -11.02 9.05 3.87
C LEU A 154 -11.24 10.13 2.81
N ALA A 155 -10.17 10.56 2.13
CA ALA A 155 -10.22 11.56 1.08
C ALA A 155 -9.36 11.12 -0.12
N PRO A 156 -9.70 11.58 -1.34
CA PRO A 156 -8.84 11.37 -2.50
C PRO A 156 -7.55 12.20 -2.40
N PHE A 157 -6.52 11.77 -3.11
CA PHE A 157 -5.29 12.54 -3.33
C PHE A 157 -4.71 12.24 -4.69
N THR A 158 -4.55 13.29 -5.48
CA THR A 158 -4.14 13.21 -6.89
C THR A 158 -2.77 13.84 -7.11
N GLU A 159 -2.18 13.60 -8.28
CA GLU A 159 -0.84 14.10 -8.62
C GLU A 159 -0.76 15.63 -8.74
N THR A 160 -1.91 16.32 -8.78
CA THR A 160 -2.01 17.78 -8.94
C THR A 160 -2.06 18.55 -7.61
N GLU A 161 -2.29 17.87 -6.49
CA GLU A 161 -2.64 18.51 -5.21
C GLU A 161 -1.48 18.54 -4.20
N GLY A 162 -0.34 17.93 -4.54
CA GLY A 162 0.79 17.74 -3.62
C GLY A 162 2.09 18.41 -4.04
N GLN A 163 3.04 18.45 -3.10
CA GLN A 163 4.43 18.81 -3.39
C GLN A 163 5.05 17.71 -4.24
N LYS A 164 5.69 18.10 -5.35
CA LYS A 164 6.41 17.16 -6.21
C LYS A 164 7.72 16.76 -5.56
N ILE A 165 7.93 15.45 -5.39
CA ILE A 165 9.14 14.83 -4.89
C ILE A 165 9.69 13.93 -5.99
N THR A 166 10.99 14.01 -6.25
CA THR A 166 11.67 13.11 -7.19
C THR A 166 12.15 11.87 -6.45
N GLN A 167 11.67 10.70 -6.85
CA GLN A 167 12.17 9.42 -6.36
C GLN A 167 12.49 8.50 -7.54
N ASN A 168 13.71 7.95 -7.58
CA ASN A 168 14.17 7.05 -8.64
C ASN A 168 13.94 7.60 -10.06
N GLY A 169 14.12 8.91 -10.25
CA GLY A 169 13.92 9.59 -11.54
C GLY A 169 12.46 9.84 -11.94
N LYS A 170 11.49 9.48 -11.08
CA LYS A 170 10.06 9.75 -11.29
C LYS A 170 9.58 10.86 -10.36
N GLU A 171 8.87 11.85 -10.90
CA GLU A 171 8.14 12.83 -10.10
C GLU A 171 6.89 12.19 -9.49
N VAL A 172 6.76 12.26 -8.18
CA VAL A 172 5.58 11.81 -7.44
C VAL A 172 5.05 12.95 -6.58
N ALA A 173 3.72 13.06 -6.46
CA ALA A 173 3.12 14.04 -5.56
C ALA A 173 3.13 13.50 -4.13
N SER A 174 3.37 14.38 -3.16
CA SER A 174 3.28 14.09 -1.74
C SER A 174 2.42 15.12 -1.02
N GLY A 175 1.58 14.65 -0.10
CA GLY A 175 0.66 15.48 0.65
C GLY A 175 0.15 14.78 1.90
N LYS A 176 -0.83 15.37 2.57
CA LYS A 176 -1.52 14.79 3.73
C LYS A 176 -2.91 14.34 3.35
N VAL A 177 -3.28 13.15 3.78
CA VAL A 177 -4.62 12.59 3.60
C VAL A 177 -5.15 12.12 4.94
N PRO A 178 -6.41 12.42 5.30
CA PRO A 178 -7.06 11.81 6.45
C PRO A 178 -7.23 10.31 6.21
N VAL A 179 -6.74 9.48 7.13
CA VAL A 179 -6.81 8.03 7.07
C VAL A 179 -7.47 7.51 8.35
N ALA A 180 -8.46 6.64 8.18
CA ALA A 180 -8.99 5.83 9.28
C ALA A 180 -7.97 4.75 9.62
N LEU A 181 -7.27 4.92 10.73
CA LEU A 181 -6.20 4.05 11.19
C LEU A 181 -6.76 2.68 11.57
N ARG A 182 -6.19 1.66 10.93
CA ARG A 182 -6.48 0.24 11.17
C ARG A 182 -5.26 -0.55 10.73
N ILE A 183 -4.34 -0.78 11.67
CA ILE A 183 -3.11 -1.51 11.40
C ILE A 183 -3.44 -3.00 11.33
N GLU A 184 -3.44 -3.56 10.13
CA GLU A 184 -3.73 -4.98 9.91
C GLU A 184 -3.18 -5.45 8.56
N TYR A 185 -3.28 -6.76 8.32
CA TYR A 185 -3.05 -7.34 7.01
C TYR A 185 -4.33 -7.23 6.17
N ALA A 186 -4.27 -6.54 5.04
CA ALA A 186 -5.39 -6.41 4.10
C ALA A 186 -5.20 -7.31 2.89
N GLU A 187 -6.25 -8.07 2.55
CA GLU A 187 -6.31 -8.86 1.33
C GLU A 187 -6.96 -8.05 0.20
N LEU A 188 -6.19 -7.72 -0.83
CA LEU A 188 -6.68 -7.02 -2.01
C LEU A 188 -7.19 -8.03 -3.04
N SER A 189 -8.51 -8.24 -3.06
CA SER A 189 -9.22 -9.04 -4.07
C SER A 189 -9.24 -8.34 -5.44
N ARG A 190 -8.13 -8.36 -6.16
CA ARG A 190 -8.09 -8.03 -7.59
C ARG A 190 -8.15 -9.35 -8.40
N SER A 191 -8.35 -9.35 -9.72
CA SER A 191 -8.47 -10.58 -10.55
C SER A 191 -7.17 -11.41 -10.61
N LYS A 192 -7.24 -12.74 -10.44
CA LYS A 192 -6.10 -13.70 -10.36
C LYS A 192 -5.12 -13.54 -11.54
N SER A 193 -4.03 -12.78 -11.39
CA SER A 193 -2.95 -12.69 -12.39
C SER A 193 -1.62 -13.17 -11.81
N ASN A 194 -0.81 -13.83 -12.65
CA ASN A 194 0.51 -14.35 -12.28
C ASN A 194 1.49 -13.25 -11.79
N ALA A 195 1.22 -11.98 -12.14
CA ALA A 195 1.99 -10.83 -11.68
C ALA A 195 1.95 -10.67 -10.14
N ARG A 196 0.85 -11.08 -9.47
CA ARG A 196 0.75 -11.01 -8.00
C ARG A 196 1.83 -11.78 -7.26
N LEU A 197 2.16 -12.97 -7.76
CA LEU A 197 3.13 -13.83 -7.10
C LEU A 197 4.52 -13.21 -7.19
N LEU A 198 4.87 -12.66 -8.35
CA LEU A 198 6.13 -11.97 -8.56
C LEU A 198 6.23 -10.68 -7.73
N ASP A 199 5.18 -9.87 -7.70
CA ASP A 199 5.18 -8.62 -6.95
C ASP A 199 5.26 -8.86 -5.42
N SER A 200 4.51 -9.84 -4.93
CA SER A 200 4.56 -10.23 -3.50
C SER A 200 5.92 -10.83 -3.14
N PHE A 201 6.52 -11.61 -4.04
CA PHE A 201 7.88 -12.12 -3.89
C PHE A 201 8.90 -10.98 -3.84
N ASN A 202 8.79 -9.99 -4.72
CA ASN A 202 9.67 -8.84 -4.74
C ASN A 202 9.61 -8.06 -3.41
N VAL A 203 8.41 -7.75 -2.93
CA VAL A 203 8.23 -7.06 -1.63
C VAL A 203 8.83 -7.87 -0.48
N ALA A 204 8.54 -9.17 -0.41
CA ALA A 204 9.09 -10.05 0.61
C ALA A 204 10.63 -10.10 0.53
N LEU A 205 11.20 -10.16 -0.68
CA LEU A 205 12.65 -10.16 -0.89
C LEU A 205 13.28 -8.85 -0.39
N PHE A 206 12.75 -7.69 -0.78
CA PHE A 206 13.29 -6.38 -0.37
C PHE A 206 13.27 -6.19 1.14
N GLN A 207 12.23 -6.67 1.83
CA GLN A 207 12.15 -6.61 3.30
C GLN A 207 13.22 -7.48 3.97
N ASN A 208 13.48 -8.68 3.43
CA ASN A 208 14.48 -9.59 3.98
C ASN A 208 15.92 -9.18 3.64
N MET A 209 16.14 -8.40 2.58
CA MET A 209 17.48 -7.91 2.17
C MET A 209 18.07 -6.87 3.14
N GLN A 210 17.25 -6.14 3.90
CA GLN A 210 17.76 -5.14 4.85
C GLN A 210 18.31 -5.74 6.14
N ASP A 211 17.94 -6.99 6.46
CA ASP A 211 18.47 -7.75 7.59
C ASP A 211 19.59 -8.70 7.09
N PRO A 212 20.87 -8.46 7.42
CA PRO A 212 21.99 -9.28 6.91
C PRO A 212 21.82 -10.78 7.17
N ASN A 213 21.26 -11.13 8.34
CA ASN A 213 21.00 -12.52 8.73
C ASN A 213 19.86 -13.17 7.92
N LYS A 214 18.81 -12.42 7.57
CA LYS A 214 17.69 -12.94 6.78
C LYS A 214 18.05 -13.06 5.31
N PHE A 215 18.90 -12.18 4.79
CA PHE A 215 19.42 -12.28 3.44
C PHE A 215 20.14 -13.61 3.18
N ILE A 216 21.02 -14.03 4.11
CA ILE A 216 21.71 -15.33 4.01
C ILE A 216 20.71 -16.51 4.02
N GLN A 217 19.63 -16.41 4.81
CA GLN A 217 18.58 -17.43 4.82
C GLN A 217 17.83 -17.51 3.48
N VAL A 218 17.49 -16.36 2.87
CA VAL A 218 16.85 -16.33 1.55
C VAL A 218 17.75 -16.95 0.48
N LEU A 219 19.06 -16.63 0.48
CA LEU A 219 20.01 -17.24 -0.45
C LEU A 219 20.10 -18.76 -0.27
N ARG A 220 20.11 -19.25 0.99
CA ARG A 220 20.08 -20.70 1.28
C ARG A 220 18.81 -21.36 0.76
N TYR A 221 17.65 -20.73 0.92
CA TYR A 221 16.38 -21.25 0.41
C TYR A 221 16.35 -21.31 -1.11
N ILE A 222 16.85 -20.28 -1.79
CA ILE A 222 16.96 -20.27 -3.26
C ILE A 222 17.92 -21.36 -3.74
N ALA A 223 19.07 -21.51 -3.09
CA ALA A 223 20.04 -22.54 -3.40
C ALA A 223 19.45 -23.95 -3.20
N ALA A 224 18.82 -24.21 -2.04
CA ALA A 224 18.19 -25.49 -1.74
C ALA A 224 17.06 -25.83 -2.74
N ALA A 225 16.20 -24.86 -3.06
CA ALA A 225 15.13 -25.05 -4.04
C ALA A 225 15.68 -25.36 -5.43
N THR A 226 16.72 -24.63 -5.87
CA THR A 226 17.36 -24.86 -7.17
C THR A 226 18.02 -26.23 -7.23
N THR A 227 18.74 -26.64 -6.19
CA THR A 227 19.38 -27.97 -6.11
C THR A 227 18.33 -29.10 -6.12
N ALA A 228 17.24 -28.96 -5.38
CA ALA A 228 16.15 -29.93 -5.39
C ALA A 228 15.50 -30.05 -6.78
N LEU A 229 15.20 -28.91 -7.42
CA LEU A 229 14.63 -28.87 -8.76
C LEU A 229 15.59 -29.45 -9.82
N MET A 230 16.90 -29.20 -9.71
CA MET A 230 17.90 -29.78 -10.61
C MET A 230 18.00 -31.30 -10.42
N GLY A 231 18.07 -31.80 -9.18
CA GLY A 231 18.13 -33.23 -8.91
C GLY A 231 16.89 -33.97 -9.41
N PHE A 232 15.71 -33.44 -9.11
CA PHE A 232 14.45 -33.97 -9.63
C PHE A 232 14.37 -33.87 -11.15
N GLY A 233 14.70 -32.72 -11.73
CA GLY A 233 14.63 -32.48 -13.17
C GLY A 233 15.57 -33.38 -13.96
N LEU A 234 16.81 -33.56 -13.51
CA LEU A 234 17.78 -34.47 -14.14
C LEU A 234 17.33 -35.93 -14.05
N GLY A 235 16.82 -36.36 -12.89
CA GLY A 235 16.20 -37.67 -12.73
C GLY A 235 15.02 -37.85 -13.71
N PHE A 236 14.07 -36.91 -13.69
CA PHE A 236 12.92 -36.96 -14.57
C PHE A 236 13.31 -37.02 -16.06
N LEU A 237 14.27 -36.21 -16.51
CA LEU A 237 14.72 -36.18 -17.91
C LEU A 237 15.45 -37.47 -18.33
N THR A 238 16.25 -38.07 -17.44
CA THR A 238 16.94 -39.34 -17.72
C THR A 238 15.94 -40.50 -17.80
N PHE A 239 15.00 -40.58 -16.85
CA PHE A 239 13.91 -41.54 -16.87
C PHE A 239 13.01 -41.40 -18.10
N SER A 240 12.54 -40.18 -18.38
CA SER A 240 11.61 -39.88 -19.47
C SER A 240 12.18 -40.23 -20.84
N ARG A 241 13.51 -40.22 -21.00
CA ARG A 241 14.17 -40.61 -22.26
C ARG A 241 14.55 -42.08 -22.32
N SER A 242 14.86 -42.70 -21.18
CA SER A 242 15.42 -44.05 -21.15
C SER A 242 14.36 -45.15 -21.13
N VAL A 243 13.27 -44.97 -20.37
CA VAL A 243 12.20 -45.98 -20.26
C VAL A 243 11.50 -46.27 -21.60
N PRO A 244 11.10 -45.26 -22.40
CA PRO A 244 10.46 -45.54 -23.70
C PRO A 244 11.36 -46.32 -24.66
N LYS A 245 12.67 -46.00 -24.70
CA LYS A 245 13.65 -46.71 -25.53
C LYS A 245 13.84 -48.16 -25.09
N GLY A 246 13.82 -48.40 -23.77
CA GLY A 246 13.86 -49.74 -23.22
C GLY A 246 12.64 -50.57 -23.61
N ILE A 247 11.44 -49.97 -23.56
CA ILE A 247 10.19 -50.63 -23.97
C ILE A 247 10.20 -50.92 -25.48
N GLU A 248 10.64 -49.98 -26.31
CA GLU A 248 10.78 -50.17 -27.76
C GLU A 248 11.75 -51.31 -28.10
N ALA A 249 12.86 -51.42 -27.37
CA ALA A 249 13.85 -52.47 -27.55
C ALA A 249 13.31 -53.87 -27.20
N ILE A 250 12.50 -53.99 -26.13
CA ILE A 250 11.82 -55.24 -25.76
C ILE A 250 10.87 -55.67 -26.88
N GLY A 251 10.11 -54.73 -27.44
CA GLY A 251 9.20 -55.00 -28.55
C GLY A 251 9.90 -55.47 -29.82
N ARG A 252 11.16 -55.07 -30.05
CA ARG A 252 11.94 -55.46 -31.25
C ARG A 252 12.74 -56.74 -31.09
N ASN A 253 13.20 -57.07 -29.89
CA ASN A 253 13.98 -58.28 -29.64
C ASN A 253 13.56 -58.96 -28.33
N PRO A 254 12.48 -59.77 -28.35
CA PRO A 254 11.97 -60.45 -27.16
C PRO A 254 12.97 -61.49 -26.61
N LEU A 255 13.93 -61.97 -27.41
CA LEU A 255 14.93 -62.94 -26.95
C LEU A 255 15.90 -62.35 -25.90
N ALA A 256 16.10 -61.03 -25.93
CA ALA A 256 16.98 -60.29 -25.02
C ALA A 256 16.22 -59.59 -23.87
N GLU A 257 14.93 -59.89 -23.71
CA GLU A 257 14.01 -59.23 -22.76
C GLU A 257 14.60 -59.07 -21.36
N LYS A 258 15.17 -60.15 -20.79
CA LYS A 258 15.74 -60.13 -19.44
C LYS A 258 16.93 -59.17 -19.31
N ALA A 259 17.77 -59.08 -20.33
CA ALA A 259 18.93 -58.19 -20.32
C ALA A 259 18.49 -56.72 -20.44
N ILE A 260 17.46 -56.45 -21.25
CA ILE A 260 16.89 -55.10 -21.43
C ILE A 260 16.15 -54.65 -20.17
N LEU A 261 15.33 -55.52 -19.56
CA LEU A 261 14.66 -55.25 -18.29
C LEU A 261 15.67 -54.94 -17.17
N PHE A 262 16.77 -55.68 -17.10
CA PHE A 262 17.84 -55.41 -16.15
C PHE A 262 18.45 -54.02 -16.35
N SER A 263 18.72 -53.63 -17.60
CA SER A 263 19.25 -52.29 -17.94
C SER A 263 18.26 -51.17 -17.56
N ILE A 264 16.96 -51.35 -17.86
CA ILE A 264 15.90 -50.41 -17.49
C ILE A 264 15.81 -50.27 -15.97
N ALA A 265 15.79 -51.39 -15.24
CA ALA A 265 15.72 -51.40 -13.79
C ALA A 265 16.91 -50.66 -13.16
N LEU A 266 18.12 -50.92 -13.67
CA LEU A 266 19.35 -50.25 -13.21
C LEU A 266 19.31 -48.74 -13.47
N ASN A 267 18.80 -48.31 -14.63
CA ASN A 267 18.63 -46.90 -14.93
C ASN A 267 17.54 -46.22 -14.08
N ILE A 268 16.45 -46.93 -13.75
CA ILE A 268 15.43 -46.44 -12.79
C ILE A 268 16.04 -46.28 -11.40
N ILE A 269 16.87 -47.22 -10.95
CA ILE A 269 17.57 -47.11 -9.67
C ILE A 269 18.48 -45.87 -9.65
N PHE A 270 19.28 -45.64 -10.70
CA PHE A 270 20.12 -44.44 -10.78
C PHE A 270 19.32 -43.14 -10.87
N THR A 271 18.16 -43.18 -11.52
CA THR A 271 17.23 -42.04 -11.55
C THR A 271 16.76 -41.68 -10.14
N VAL A 272 16.27 -42.68 -9.40
CA VAL A 272 15.77 -42.51 -8.03
C VAL A 272 16.90 -42.05 -7.12
N LEU A 273 18.10 -42.62 -7.27
CA LEU A 273 19.28 -42.21 -6.52
C LEU A 273 19.65 -40.75 -6.78
N THR A 274 19.68 -40.33 -8.05
CA THR A 274 20.02 -38.94 -8.43
C THR A 274 18.99 -37.95 -7.89
N ALA A 275 17.69 -38.27 -7.99
CA ALA A 275 16.63 -37.43 -7.43
C ALA A 275 16.73 -37.35 -5.89
N SER A 276 17.00 -38.48 -5.23
CA SER A 276 17.17 -38.56 -3.77
C SER A 276 18.38 -37.75 -3.30
N LEU A 277 19.51 -37.84 -4.00
CA LEU A 277 20.70 -37.04 -3.72
C LEU A 277 20.43 -35.53 -3.80
N GLY A 278 19.64 -35.09 -4.78
CA GLY A 278 19.22 -33.69 -4.89
C GLY A 278 18.40 -33.21 -3.68
N ILE A 279 17.48 -34.04 -3.20
CA ILE A 279 16.66 -33.74 -2.01
C ILE A 279 17.52 -33.73 -0.74
N VAL A 280 18.42 -34.69 -0.57
CA VAL A 280 19.33 -34.75 0.58
C VAL A 280 20.27 -33.55 0.60
N ALA A 281 20.83 -33.18 -0.55
CA ALA A 281 21.66 -31.98 -0.68
C ALA A 281 20.88 -30.71 -0.33
N ALA A 282 19.64 -30.56 -0.81
CA ALA A 282 18.78 -29.45 -0.45
C ALA A 282 18.49 -29.40 1.06
N ALA A 283 18.20 -30.54 1.69
CA ALA A 283 17.98 -30.63 3.14
C ALA A 283 19.23 -30.23 3.95
N PHE A 284 20.43 -30.59 3.46
CA PHE A 284 21.68 -30.16 4.07
C PHE A 284 21.90 -28.65 3.94
N ILE A 285 21.60 -28.06 2.78
CA ILE A 285 21.67 -26.61 2.56
C ILE A 285 20.72 -25.84 3.49
N LEU A 286 19.52 -26.37 3.75
CA LEU A 286 18.56 -25.76 4.67
C LEU A 286 19.04 -25.75 6.14
N ARG A 287 19.92 -26.69 6.50
CA ARG A 287 20.41 -26.86 7.87
C ARG A 287 21.72 -26.11 8.14
N LEU A 288 22.47 -25.80 7.08
CA LEU A 288 23.67 -24.97 7.14
C LEU A 288 23.32 -23.53 7.53
#